data_AF-A0A843DHU3-F1
#
_entry.id   AF-A0A843DHU3-F1
#
_cell.length_a   1.000
_cell.length_b   1.000
_cell.length_c   1.000
_cell.angle_alpha   90.00
_cell.angle_beta   90.00
_cell.angle_gamma   90.00
#
_symmetry.space_group_name_H-M   'P 1'
#
loop_
_entity.id
_entity.type
_entity.pdbx_description
1 polymer ?
#
loop_
_entity_poly.entity_id
_entity_poly.type
_entity_poly.pdbx_seq_one_letter_code
_entity_poly.pdbx_strand_id
1 'polypeptide(L)' 'MAGSTIRMAAIDKMVDDIRYKGQILARTNKVESAISGNALLGFAVGVALSLVLILGPVLAMFLGGL' A
#
# COMPACT_ATOMS: atom_id res chain seq x y z
N MET A 1 46.11 15.68 11.92
CA MET A 1 44.65 15.78 12.20
C MET A 1 43.77 15.93 10.94
N ALA A 2 44.32 16.05 9.72
CA ALA A 2 43.51 16.17 8.48
C ALA A 2 42.73 14.90 8.09
N GLY A 3 43.21 13.71 8.45
CA GLY A 3 42.56 12.45 8.10
C GLY A 3 41.22 12.17 8.79
N SER A 4 40.90 12.82 9.92
CA SER A 4 39.59 12.66 10.57
C SER A 4 38.54 13.56 9.93
N THR A 5 38.90 14.76 9.48
CA THR A 5 38.02 15.70 8.77
C THR A 5 37.56 15.12 7.43
N ILE A 6 38.46 14.46 6.69
CA ILE A 6 38.11 13.80 5.42
C ILE A 6 37.11 12.66 5.64
N ARG A 7 37.29 11.88 6.72
CA ARG A 7 36.34 10.81 7.08
C ARG A 7 35.00 11.40 7.52
N MET A 8 35.00 12.49 8.27
CA MET A 8 33.76 13.13 8.70
C MET A 8 32.95 13.67 7.52
N ALA A 9 33.61 14.29 6.54
CA ALA A 9 32.96 14.76 5.32
C ALA A 9 32.36 13.62 4.47
N ALA A 10 33.03 12.45 4.43
CA ALA A 10 32.49 11.26 3.77
C ALA A 10 31.28 10.68 4.52
N ILE A 11 31.35 10.64 5.85
CA ILE A 11 30.26 10.17 6.71
C ILE A 11 29.03 11.09 6.58
N ASP A 12 29.21 12.41 6.61
CA ASP A 12 28.10 13.36 6.47
C ASP A 12 27.36 13.17 5.14
N LYS A 13 28.09 12.96 4.03
CA LYS A 13 27.47 12.63 2.75
C LYS A 13 26.70 11.31 2.75
N MET A 14 27.23 10.29 3.42
CA MET A 14 26.52 9.01 3.56
C MET A 14 25.26 9.17 4.41
N VAL A 15 25.32 9.95 5.50
CA VAL A 15 24.18 10.22 6.37
C VAL A 15 23.09 11.01 5.62
N ASP A 16 23.46 11.98 4.80
CA ASP A 16 22.52 12.74 3.98
C ASP A 16 21.83 11.86 2.92
N ASP A 17 22.56 10.97 2.25
CA ASP A 17 21.97 10.01 1.31
C ASP A 17 21.03 9.02 2.01
N ILE A 18 21.41 8.52 3.20
CA ILE A 18 20.56 7.66 4.04
C ILE A 18 19.28 8.40 4.45
N ARG A 19 19.37 9.67 4.85
CA ARG A 19 18.20 10.48 5.22
C ARG A 19 17.27 10.67 4.03
N TYR A 20 17.82 10.99 2.87
CA TYR A 20 17.04 11.13 1.64
C TYR A 20 16.31 9.83 1.28
N LYS A 21 17.02 8.70 1.25
CA LYS A 21 16.42 7.38 0.99
C LYS A 21 15.42 6.97 2.06
N GLY A 22 15.69 7.26 3.32
CA GLY A 22 14.80 6.98 4.45
C GLY A 22 13.47 7.73 4.37
N GLN A 23 13.47 8.97 3.88
CA GLN A 23 12.24 9.73 3.64
C GLN A 23 11.41 9.13 2.50
N ILE A 24 12.07 8.73 1.41
CA ILE A 24 11.39 8.02 0.31
C ILE A 24 10.78 6.72 0.82
N LEU A 25 11.56 5.94 1.57
CA LEU A 25 11.11 4.67 2.15
C LEU A 25 9.93 4.86 3.10
N ALA A 26 9.96 5.88 3.96
CA ALA A 26 8.85 6.18 4.86
C ALA A 26 7.56 6.52 4.09
N ARG A 27 7.68 7.28 2.99
CA ARG A 27 6.54 7.59 2.12
C ARG A 27 6.00 6.35 1.41
N THR A 28 6.87 5.53 0.83
CA THR A 28 6.45 4.31 0.13
C THR A 28 5.85 3.29 1.10
N ASN A 29 6.45 3.12 2.28
CA ASN A 29 5.95 2.23 3.32
C ASN A 29 4.55 2.63 3.82
N LYS A 30 4.26 3.93 3.93
CA LYS A 30 2.90 4.39 4.27
C LYS A 30 1.89 4.05 3.16
N VAL A 31 2.26 4.21 1.90
CA VAL A 31 1.40 3.87 0.75
C VAL A 31 1.20 2.35 0.67
N GLU A 32 2.27 1.58 0.83
CA GLU A 32 2.24 0.12 0.81
C GLU A 32 1.43 -0.45 1.97
N SER A 33 1.55 0.12 3.17
CA SER A 33 0.72 -0.22 4.33
C SER A 33 -0.77 0.08 4.08
N ALA A 34 -1.08 1.21 3.43
CA ALA A 34 -2.45 1.54 3.07
C ALA A 34 -3.04 0.60 1.99
N ILE A 35 -2.22 0.13 1.04
CA ILE A 35 -2.66 -0.82 0.01
C ILE A 35 -2.84 -2.22 0.60
N SER A 36 -1.83 -2.70 1.34
CA SER A 36 -1.85 -4.04 1.94
C SER A 36 -2.96 -4.19 2.97
N GLY A 37 -3.23 -3.18 3.80
CA GLY A 37 -4.34 -3.19 4.76
C GLY A 37 -5.73 -3.21 4.11
N ASN A 38 -5.86 -2.64 2.90
CA ASN A 38 -7.14 -2.55 2.19
C ASN A 38 -7.39 -3.71 1.22
N ALA A 39 -6.41 -4.58 0.99
CA ALA A 39 -6.53 -5.69 0.04
C ALA A 39 -7.68 -6.65 0.40
N LEU A 40 -7.84 -6.98 1.68
CA LEU A 40 -8.91 -7.87 2.15
C LEU A 40 -10.30 -7.24 1.98
N LEU A 41 -10.42 -5.94 2.28
CA LEU A 41 -11.67 -5.20 2.09
C LEU A 41 -12.06 -5.12 0.62
N GLY A 42 -11.12 -4.80 -0.26
CA GLY A 42 -11.36 -4.77 -1.72
C GLY A 42 -11.81 -6.13 -2.26
N PHE A 43 -11.18 -7.22 -1.79
CA PHE A 43 -11.57 -8.58 -2.16
C PHE A 43 -12.98 -8.93 -1.66
N ALA A 44 -13.28 -8.67 -0.39
CA ALA A 44 -14.58 -8.97 0.20
C ALA A 44 -15.72 -8.23 -0.50
N VAL A 45 -15.52 -6.93 -0.79
CA VAL A 45 -16.51 -6.12 -1.53
C VAL A 45 -16.69 -6.64 -2.96
N GLY A 46 -15.61 -7.00 -3.64
CA GLY A 46 -15.67 -7.56 -5.01
C GLY A 46 -16.44 -8.88 -5.06
N VAL A 47 -16.20 -9.78 -4.10
CA VAL A 47 -16.95 -11.05 -3.99
C VAL A 47 -18.42 -10.79 -3.69
N ALA A 48 -18.73 -9.91 -2.74
CA ALA A 48 -20.10 -9.57 -2.39
C ALA A 48 -20.87 -8.99 -3.59
N LEU A 49 -20.28 -8.04 -4.32
CA LEU A 49 -20.88 -7.48 -5.54
C LEU A 49 -21.09 -8.53 -6.62
N SER A 50 -20.12 -9.43 -6.82
CA SER A 50 -20.24 -10.50 -7.80
C SER A 50 -21.39 -11.45 -7.46
N LEU A 51 -21.53 -11.82 -6.17
CA LEU A 51 -22.63 -12.65 -5.70
C LEU A 51 -23.98 -11.96 -5.89
N VAL A 52 -24.08 -10.66 -5.59
CA VAL A 52 -25.32 -9.89 -5.81
C VAL A 52 -25.68 -9.82 -7.29
N LEU A 53 -24.70 -9.61 -8.18
CA LEU A 53 -24.97 -9.56 -9.62
C LEU A 53 -25.37 -10.90 -10.22
N ILE A 54 -24.86 -12.02 -9.70
CA ILE A 54 -25.21 -13.37 -10.18
C ILE A 54 -26.53 -13.84 -9.55
N LEU A 55 -26.64 -13.76 -8.23
CA LEU A 55 -27.79 -14.30 -7.49
C LEU A 55 -28.96 -13.34 -7.46
N GLY A 56 -28.74 -12.03 -7.60
CA GLY A 56 -29.80 -11.02 -7.59
C GLY A 56 -30.86 -11.26 -8.66
N PRO A 57 -30.50 -11.43 -9.95
CA PRO A 57 -31.45 -11.74 -11.01
C PRO A 57 -32.14 -13.09 -10.81
N VAL A 58 -31.40 -14.11 -10.36
CA VAL A 58 -31.95 -15.45 -10.09
C VAL A 58 -32.98 -15.39 -8.97
N LEU A 59 -32.66 -14.74 -7.86
CA LEU A 59 -33.58 -14.58 -6.73
C LEU A 59 -34.77 -13.68 -7.10
N ALA A 60 -34.57 -12.63 -7.89
CA ALA A 60 -35.65 -11.78 -8.38
C ALA A 60 -36.63 -12.56 -9.27
N MET A 61 -36.11 -13.41 -10.17
CA MET A 61 -36.91 -14.27 -11.04
C MET A 61 -37.67 -15.35 -10.26
N PHE A 62 -37.04 -15.96 -9.25
CA PHE A 62 -37.65 -17.06 -8.46
C PHE A 62 -38.57 -16.61 -7.31
N LEU A 63 -38.33 -15.47 -6.66
CA LEU A 63 -39.18 -14.96 -5.56
C LEU A 63 -40.18 -13.89 -6.00
N GLY A 64 -39.91 -13.14 -7.08
CA GLY A 64 -40.65 -11.93 -7.45
C GLY A 64 -41.64 -12.07 -8.61
N GLY A 65 -41.54 -13.10 -9.44
CA GLY A 65 -42.48 -13.33 -10.55
C GLY A 65 -42.52 -12.21 -11.61
N LEU A 66 -41.37 -11.65 -11.98
CA LEU A 66 -41.20 -10.86 -13.21
C LEU A 66 -40.70 -11.76 -14.35
#